data_AF-A0A7C6DTC0-F1
#
_entry.id   AF-A0A7C6DTC0-F1
#
_cell.length_a   1.000
_cell.length_b   1.000
_cell.length_c   1.000
_cell.angle_alpha   90.00
_cell.angle_beta   90.00
_cell.angle_gamma   90.00
#
_symmetry.space_group_name_H-M   'P 1'
#
loop_
_entity.id
_entity.type
_entity.pdbx_description
1 polymer ?
#
loop_
_entity_poly.entity_id
_entity_poly.type
_entity_poly.pdbx_seq_one_letter_code
_entity_poly.pdbx_strand_id
1 'polypeptide(L)'
;MKNREGSVKAEIPRALYMAIVRLQAAENLDWKDACIRAAELIDVNSQEFKRRVELEAQRLYKQRFMTELNKARETIRKKAWEEGAEWVRRNEDNFRIPCSICGKPMYFSSRDENWERKVKPILYQAFKNWRHTSCGKRQA
;
A
#
# COMPACT_ATOMS: atom_id res chain seq x y z
N MET A 1 26.56 61.62 -9.32
CA MET A 1 25.72 60.54 -9.87
C MET A 1 24.67 60.17 -8.83
N LYS A 2 23.38 60.30 -9.15
CA LYS A 2 22.28 60.14 -8.18
C LYS A 2 22.16 58.67 -7.76
N ASN A 3 22.24 58.42 -6.45
CA ASN A 3 21.87 57.13 -5.86
C ASN A 3 20.39 56.90 -6.13
N ARG A 4 20.04 55.81 -6.81
CA ARG A 4 18.64 55.38 -6.97
C ARG A 4 18.20 54.74 -5.66
N GLU A 5 17.55 55.53 -4.81
CA GLU A 5 16.86 55.04 -3.62
C GLU A 5 15.84 53.98 -4.04
N GLY A 6 16.06 52.73 -3.63
CA GLY A 6 15.15 51.61 -3.87
C GLY A 6 15.74 50.35 -4.52
N SER A 7 17.00 50.36 -5.00
CA SER A 7 17.60 49.13 -5.53
C SER A 7 18.18 48.27 -4.40
N VAL A 8 17.49 47.18 -4.04
CA VAL A 8 18.06 46.14 -3.17
C VAL A 8 19.17 45.43 -3.93
N LYS A 9 20.41 45.44 -3.41
CA LYS A 9 21.47 44.57 -3.93
C LYS A 9 21.09 43.14 -3.61
N ALA A 10 20.60 42.42 -4.62
CA ALA A 10 20.41 40.98 -4.53
C ALA A 10 21.75 40.31 -4.85
N GLU A 11 22.40 39.76 -3.84
CA GLU A 11 23.60 38.92 -4.04
C GLU A 11 23.17 37.48 -4.28
N ILE A 12 23.66 36.90 -5.38
CA ILE A 12 23.42 35.49 -5.69
C ILE A 12 24.26 34.65 -4.72
N PRO A 13 23.66 33.70 -3.98
CA PRO A 13 24.41 32.80 -3.12
C PRO A 13 25.52 32.10 -3.90
N ARG A 14 26.73 32.05 -3.33
CA ARG A 14 27.92 31.50 -4.00
C ARG A 14 27.70 30.10 -4.56
N ALA A 15 26.93 29.26 -3.86
CA ALA A 15 26.60 27.91 -4.32
C ALA A 15 25.77 27.92 -5.62
N LEU A 16 24.76 28.79 -5.71
CA LEU A 16 23.93 28.93 -6.90
C LEU A 16 24.73 29.51 -8.07
N TYR A 17 25.57 30.51 -7.79
CA TYR A 17 26.49 31.07 -8.79
C TYR A 17 27.39 29.98 -9.39
N MET A 18 28.05 29.19 -8.53
CA MET A 18 28.93 28.10 -9.01
C MET A 18 28.16 27.02 -9.78
N ALA A 19 26.90 26.75 -9.43
CA ALA A 19 26.07 25.81 -10.19
C ALA A 19 25.74 26.34 -11.59
N ILE A 20 25.39 27.63 -11.71
CA ILE A 20 25.14 28.28 -13.01
C ILE A 20 26.41 28.27 -13.86
N VAL A 21 27.58 28.60 -13.30
CA VAL A 21 28.86 28.56 -14.03
C VAL A 21 29.20 27.15 -14.51
N ARG A 22 28.89 26.11 -13.72
CA ARG A 22 29.05 24.72 -14.15
C ARG A 22 28.12 24.37 -15.31
N LEU A 23 26.88 24.84 -15.29
CA LEU A 23 25.93 24.66 -16.41
C LEU A 23 26.42 25.37 -17.67
N GLN A 24 26.93 26.59 -17.56
CA GLN A 24 27.56 27.30 -18.67
C GLN A 24 28.68 26.48 -19.29
N ALA A 25 29.58 25.95 -18.47
CA ALA A 25 30.73 25.17 -18.94
C ALA A 25 30.32 23.81 -19.54
N ALA A 26 29.32 23.15 -18.96
CA ALA A 26 28.88 21.82 -19.37
C ALA A 26 28.05 21.84 -20.66
N GLU A 27 27.16 22.84 -20.80
CA GLU A 27 26.21 22.95 -21.92
C GLU A 27 26.63 24.02 -22.95
N ASN A 28 27.79 24.66 -22.75
CA ASN A 28 28.32 25.75 -23.57
C ASN A 28 27.31 26.90 -23.77
N LEU A 29 26.68 27.33 -22.67
CA LEU A 29 25.64 28.34 -22.65
C LEU A 29 26.20 29.71 -22.26
N ASP A 30 25.57 30.77 -22.80
CA ASP A 30 25.79 32.12 -22.28
C ASP A 30 25.21 32.28 -20.86
N TRP A 31 25.53 33.39 -20.18
CA TRP A 31 25.08 33.60 -18.80
C TRP A 31 23.56 33.61 -18.65
N LYS A 32 22.86 34.19 -19.63
CA LYS A 32 21.41 34.34 -19.59
C LYS A 32 20.74 32.99 -19.77
N ASP A 33 21.17 32.21 -20.75
CA ASP A 33 20.65 30.89 -21.04
C ASP A 33 20.94 29.90 -19.91
N ALA A 34 22.13 29.97 -19.30
CA ALA A 34 22.44 29.16 -18.12
C ALA A 34 21.60 29.53 -16.89
N CYS A 35 21.26 30.82 -16.71
CA CYS A 35 20.34 31.22 -15.64
C CYS A 35 18.93 30.68 -15.88
N ILE A 36 18.42 30.74 -17.12
CA ILE A 36 17.12 30.16 -17.49
C ILE A 36 17.14 28.65 -17.23
N ARG A 37 18.20 27.96 -17.69
CA ARG A 37 18.37 26.53 -17.49
C ARG A 37 18.42 26.13 -16.02
N ALA A 38 19.13 26.89 -15.19
CA ALA A 38 19.17 26.66 -13.75
C ALA A 38 17.79 26.83 -13.10
N ALA A 39 17.01 27.82 -13.53
CA ALA A 39 15.65 28.03 -13.04
C ALA A 39 14.72 26.86 -13.40
N GLU A 40 14.79 26.36 -14.64
CA GLU A 40 14.04 25.16 -15.07
C GLU A 40 14.39 23.94 -14.20
N LEU A 41 15.68 23.68 -13.99
CA LEU A 41 16.13 22.55 -13.18
C LEU A 41 15.67 22.67 -11.72
N ILE A 42 15.65 23.88 -11.15
CA ILE A 42 15.13 24.13 -9.81
C ILE A 42 13.63 23.84 -9.76
N ASP A 43 12.87 24.30 -10.74
CA ASP A 43 11.42 24.11 -10.76
C ASP A 43 11.05 22.63 -10.93
N VAL A 44 11.69 21.92 -11.86
CA VAL A 44 11.50 20.47 -12.06
C VAL A 44 11.84 19.70 -10.78
N ASN A 45 12.98 20.00 -10.15
CA ASN A 45 13.37 19.35 -8.90
C ASN A 45 12.40 19.66 -7.74
N SER A 46 11.89 20.89 -7.68
CA SER A 46 10.89 21.30 -6.68
C SER A 46 9.58 20.52 -6.85
N GLN A 47 9.10 20.40 -8.09
CA GLN A 47 7.90 19.61 -8.41
C GLN A 47 8.11 18.12 -8.10
N GLU A 48 9.26 17.55 -8.46
CA GLU A 48 9.54 16.14 -8.17
C GLU A 48 9.67 15.90 -6.66
N PHE A 49 10.33 16.80 -5.93
CA PHE A 49 10.41 16.74 -4.47
C PHE A 49 9.01 16.77 -3.85
N LYS A 50 8.16 17.72 -4.25
CA LYS A 50 6.78 17.83 -3.76
C LYS A 50 5.99 16.55 -4.00
N ARG A 51 6.07 15.98 -5.21
CA ARG A 51 5.44 14.71 -5.55
C ARG A 51 5.92 13.57 -4.67
N ARG A 52 7.22 13.46 -4.41
CA ARG A 52 7.79 12.41 -3.54
C ARG A 52 7.32 12.55 -2.09
N VAL A 53 7.27 13.78 -1.58
CA VAL A 53 6.75 14.08 -0.24
C VAL A 53 5.28 13.68 -0.12
N GLU A 54 4.45 14.02 -1.11
CA GLU A 54 3.03 13.67 -1.12
C GLU A 54 2.81 12.15 -1.18
N LEU A 55 3.57 11.43 -2.02
CA LEU A 55 3.52 9.97 -2.09
C LEU A 55 3.92 9.31 -0.76
N GLU A 56 4.99 9.80 -0.14
CA GLU A 56 5.47 9.26 1.14
C GLU A 56 4.49 9.57 2.27
N ALA A 57 3.90 10.77 2.30
CA ALA A 57 2.85 11.12 3.24
C ALA A 57 1.63 10.20 3.09
N GLN A 58 1.19 9.92 1.86
CA GLN A 58 0.12 8.96 1.60
C GLN A 58 0.49 7.54 2.04
N ARG A 59 1.73 7.10 1.79
CA ARG A 59 2.23 5.78 2.21
C ARG A 59 2.16 5.65 3.73
N LEU A 60 2.68 6.62 4.46
CA LEU A 60 2.68 6.65 5.93
C LEU A 60 1.26 6.71 6.49
N TYR A 61 0.37 7.49 5.87
CA TYR A 61 -1.05 7.54 6.25
C TYR A 61 -1.72 6.18 6.09
N LYS A 62 -1.58 5.53 4.92
CA LYS A 62 -2.13 4.19 4.67
C LYS A 62 -1.57 3.17 5.65
N GLN A 63 -0.28 3.22 5.94
CA GLN A 63 0.36 2.31 6.90
C GLN A 63 -0.21 2.49 8.32
N ARG A 64 -0.36 3.74 8.78
CA ARG A 64 -0.97 4.05 10.09
C ARG A 64 -2.43 3.61 10.13
N PHE A 65 -3.22 3.95 9.11
CA PHE A 65 -4.61 3.55 9.02
C PHE A 65 -4.78 2.03 9.09
N MET A 66 -4.00 1.27 8.31
CA MET A 66 -4.05 -0.19 8.33
C MET A 66 -3.63 -0.77 9.67
N THR A 67 -2.66 -0.14 10.35
CA THR A 67 -2.23 -0.55 11.69
C THR A 67 -3.38 -0.39 12.70
N GLU A 68 -4.03 0.77 12.72
CA GLU A 68 -5.15 1.03 13.62
C GLU A 68 -6.38 0.18 13.30
N LEU A 69 -6.68 -0.02 12.01
CA LEU A 69 -7.76 -0.90 11.56
C LEU A 69 -7.50 -2.35 12.00
N ASN A 70 -6.26 -2.84 11.87
CA ASN A 70 -5.90 -4.18 12.30
C ASN A 70 -6.04 -4.35 13.82
N LYS A 71 -5.60 -3.36 14.62
CA LYS A 71 -5.82 -3.35 16.07
C LYS A 71 -7.31 -3.40 16.41
N ALA A 72 -8.13 -2.55 15.77
CA ALA A 72 -9.56 -2.54 16.01
C ALA A 72 -10.22 -3.89 15.68
N ARG A 73 -9.83 -4.52 14.56
CA ARG A 73 -10.31 -5.86 14.18
C ARG A 73 -9.89 -6.92 15.20
N GLU A 74 -8.67 -6.86 15.70
CA GLU A 74 -8.17 -7.79 16.72
C GLU A 74 -8.96 -7.63 18.02
N THR A 75 -9.23 -6.40 18.45
CA THR A 75 -10.07 -6.12 19.63
C THR A 75 -11.49 -6.66 19.45
N ILE A 76 -12.13 -6.41 18.31
CA ILE A 76 -13.48 -6.95 18.02
C ILE A 76 -13.46 -8.48 18.06
N ARG A 77 -12.44 -9.10 17.45
CA ARG A 77 -12.29 -10.57 17.44
C ARG A 77 -12.07 -11.13 18.85
N LYS A 78 -11.26 -10.46 19.67
CA LYS A 78 -10.98 -10.86 21.05
C LYS A 78 -12.23 -10.71 21.92
N LYS A 79 -12.94 -9.60 21.78
CA LYS A 79 -14.22 -9.34 22.46
C LYS A 79 -15.27 -10.39 22.08
N ALA A 80 -15.40 -10.72 20.80
CA ALA A 80 -16.27 -11.81 20.36
C ALA A 80 -15.87 -13.17 20.97
N TRP A 81 -14.57 -13.46 21.09
CA TRP A 81 -14.09 -14.67 21.75
C TRP A 81 -14.41 -14.70 23.26
N GLU A 82 -14.17 -13.59 23.96
CA GLU A 82 -14.42 -13.43 25.40
C GLU A 82 -15.92 -13.43 25.75
N GLU A 83 -16.76 -12.83 24.90
CA GLU A 83 -18.23 -12.78 25.05
C GLU A 83 -18.94 -14.09 24.66
N GLY A 84 -18.18 -15.17 24.39
CA GLY A 84 -18.79 -16.46 24.07
C GLY A 84 -19.45 -16.50 22.70
N ALA A 85 -19.01 -15.67 21.73
CA ALA A 85 -19.39 -15.80 20.32
C ALA A 85 -18.81 -17.08 19.66
N GLU A 86 -18.51 -18.10 20.45
CA GLU A 86 -18.48 -19.50 20.01
C GLU A 86 -19.76 -19.84 19.24
N TRP A 87 -20.91 -19.24 19.59
CA TRP A 87 -22.17 -19.36 18.83
C TRP A 87 -22.05 -18.90 17.38
N VAL A 88 -21.27 -17.85 17.07
CA VAL A 88 -21.06 -17.41 15.68
C VAL A 88 -20.23 -18.43 14.90
N ARG A 89 -19.24 -19.08 15.54
CA ARG A 89 -18.46 -20.16 14.91
C ARG A 89 -19.16 -21.52 14.90
N ARG A 90 -20.04 -21.78 15.88
CA ARG A 90 -20.87 -23.00 15.97
C ARG A 90 -22.05 -22.95 15.01
N ASN A 91 -22.63 -21.76 14.79
CA ASN A 91 -23.81 -21.54 13.95
C ASN A 91 -23.48 -20.90 12.60
N GLU A 92 -22.22 -20.59 12.32
CA GLU A 92 -21.73 -20.76 10.95
C GLU A 92 -21.90 -22.25 10.64
N ASP A 93 -22.94 -22.58 9.86
CA ASP A 93 -23.22 -23.94 9.41
C ASP A 93 -22.10 -24.38 8.47
N ASN A 94 -21.02 -24.80 9.12
CA ASN A 94 -19.72 -25.03 8.52
C ASN A 94 -19.84 -26.24 7.62
N PHE A 95 -19.66 -26.01 6.33
CA PHE A 95 -19.52 -27.08 5.37
C PHE A 95 -18.17 -27.77 5.58
N ARG A 96 -18.20 -29.05 5.95
CA ARG A 96 -17.03 -29.84 6.37
C ARG A 96 -16.71 -30.91 5.36
N ILE A 97 -15.76 -30.67 4.46
CA ILE A 97 -15.19 -31.75 3.64
C ILE A 97 -13.88 -32.22 4.26
N PRO A 98 -13.73 -33.54 4.56
CA PRO A 98 -12.46 -34.08 4.99
C PRO A 98 -11.47 -34.05 3.83
N CYS A 99 -10.23 -33.60 4.10
CA CYS A 99 -9.12 -33.78 3.18
C CYS A 99 -8.97 -35.27 2.83
N SER A 100 -8.93 -35.59 1.54
CA SER A 100 -8.82 -36.98 1.04
C SER A 100 -7.55 -37.71 1.50
N ILE A 101 -6.53 -36.99 1.98
CA ILE A 101 -5.25 -37.57 2.45
C ILE A 101 -5.20 -37.69 3.98
N CYS A 102 -5.62 -36.67 4.72
CA CYS A 102 -5.41 -36.62 6.17
C CYS A 102 -6.69 -36.56 7.00
N GLY A 103 -7.86 -36.57 6.36
CA GLY A 103 -9.17 -36.54 7.01
C GLY A 103 -9.52 -35.22 7.72
N LYS A 104 -8.58 -34.28 7.85
CA LYS A 104 -8.81 -32.99 8.53
C LYS A 104 -9.76 -32.10 7.72
N PRO A 105 -10.63 -31.32 8.37
CA PRO A 105 -11.69 -30.54 7.71
C PRO A 105 -11.14 -29.30 6.98
N MET A 106 -11.77 -28.97 5.85
CA MET A 106 -11.60 -27.71 5.13
C MET A 106 -12.85 -26.83 5.31
N TYR A 107 -12.69 -25.53 5.59
CA TYR A 107 -13.75 -24.65 6.09
C TYR A 107 -14.37 -23.75 5.00
N PHE A 108 -15.70 -23.80 4.84
CA PHE A 108 -16.50 -22.87 4.03
C PHE A 108 -17.81 -22.53 4.74
N SER A 109 -18.27 -21.28 4.59
CA SER A 109 -19.56 -20.80 5.11
C SER A 109 -20.34 -20.03 4.04
N SER A 110 -21.67 -20.15 4.08
CA SER A 110 -22.61 -19.41 3.24
C SER A 110 -23.86 -19.07 4.05
N ARG A 111 -24.53 -17.95 3.72
CA ARG A 111 -25.80 -17.51 4.32
C ARG A 111 -27.02 -17.78 3.43
N ASP A 112 -26.87 -18.60 2.40
CA ASP A 112 -27.95 -18.96 1.47
C ASP A 112 -28.98 -19.89 2.13
N GLU A 113 -30.27 -19.57 2.03
CA GLU A 113 -31.36 -20.39 2.56
C GLU A 113 -31.42 -21.80 1.92
N ASN A 114 -30.87 -21.97 0.71
CA ASN A 114 -30.77 -23.25 0.01
C ASN A 114 -29.50 -24.03 0.33
N TRP A 115 -28.70 -23.58 1.31
CA TRP A 115 -27.40 -24.16 1.65
C TRP A 115 -27.45 -25.67 1.85
N GLU A 116 -28.27 -26.14 2.79
CA GLU A 116 -28.34 -27.56 3.15
C GLU A 116 -28.88 -28.45 2.03
N ARG A 117 -29.83 -27.94 1.23
CA ARG A 117 -30.58 -28.77 0.26
C ARG A 117 -29.98 -28.80 -1.14
N LYS A 118 -29.36 -27.71 -1.59
CA LYS A 118 -28.85 -27.58 -2.96
C LYS A 118 -27.35 -27.41 -2.99
N VAL A 119 -26.83 -26.45 -2.23
CA VAL A 119 -25.43 -26.03 -2.35
C VAL A 119 -24.49 -27.05 -1.71
N LYS A 120 -24.77 -27.45 -0.47
CA LYS A 120 -23.96 -28.41 0.31
C LYS A 120 -23.76 -29.75 -0.41
N PRO A 121 -24.79 -30.42 -0.96
CA PRO A 121 -24.58 -31.64 -1.74
C PRO A 121 -23.68 -31.45 -2.98
N ILE A 122 -23.86 -30.34 -3.72
CA ILE A 122 -23.05 -30.02 -4.90
C ILE A 122 -21.59 -29.79 -4.49
N LEU A 123 -21.35 -29.03 -3.43
CA LEU A 123 -20.00 -28.79 -2.93
C LEU A 123 -19.35 -30.09 -2.44
N TYR A 124 -20.10 -31.00 -1.79
CA TYR A 124 -19.55 -32.28 -1.31
C TYR A 124 -19.08 -33.12 -2.49
N GLN A 125 -19.87 -33.15 -3.56
CA GLN A 125 -19.51 -33.87 -4.77
C GLN A 125 -18.35 -33.22 -5.53
N ALA A 126 -18.35 -31.90 -5.68
CA ALA A 126 -17.31 -31.16 -6.41
C ALA A 126 -15.93 -31.28 -5.75
N PHE A 127 -15.91 -31.32 -4.42
CA PHE A 127 -14.68 -31.25 -3.63
C PHE A 127 -14.35 -32.58 -2.93
N LYS A 128 -15.01 -33.69 -3.28
CA LYS A 128 -14.76 -35.02 -2.68
C LYS A 128 -13.29 -35.47 -2.71
N ASN A 129 -12.52 -35.01 -3.69
CA ASN A 129 -11.11 -35.36 -3.88
C ASN A 129 -10.15 -34.27 -3.40
N TRP A 130 -10.66 -33.16 -2.85
CA TRP A 130 -9.83 -32.06 -2.41
C TRP A 130 -8.95 -32.45 -1.22
N ARG A 131 -7.80 -31.79 -1.14
CA ARG A 131 -6.75 -32.05 -0.17
C ARG A 131 -6.06 -30.76 0.21
N HIS A 132 -5.51 -30.70 1.42
CA HIS A 132 -4.66 -29.58 1.81
C HIS A 132 -3.46 -29.47 0.86
N THR A 133 -3.09 -28.26 0.50
CA THR A 133 -1.91 -27.97 -0.33
C THR A 133 -0.64 -28.58 0.28
N SER A 134 -0.53 -28.61 1.61
CA SER A 134 0.56 -29.27 2.33
C SER A 134 0.52 -30.80 2.26
N CYS A 135 -0.66 -31.41 2.13
CA CYS A 135 -0.81 -32.86 1.95
C CYS A 135 -0.45 -33.31 0.54
N GLY A 136 -0.74 -32.50 -0.49
CA GLY A 136 -0.34 -32.80 -1.88
C GLY A 136 1.17 -32.85 -2.08
N LYS A 137 1.95 -32.11 -1.29
CA LYS A 137 3.42 -32.10 -1.33
C LYS A 137 4.08 -33.31 -0.65
N ARG A 138 3.32 -34.13 0.09
CA ARG A 138 3.84 -35.35 0.76
C ARG A 138 3.71 -36.62 -0.09
N GLN A 139 3.08 -36.54 -1.26
CA GLN A 139 2.85 -37.66 -2.18
C GLN A 139 3.62 -37.53 -3.51
N ALA A 140 4.52 -36.53 -3.61
CA ALA A 140 5.43 -36.35 -4.76
C ALA A 140 6.86 -36.66 -4.32
#